data_AF-X5GD65-F1
#
_entry.id   AF-X5GD65-F1
#
_cell.length_a   1.000
_cell.length_b   1.000
_cell.length_c   1.000
_cell.angle_alpha   90.00
_cell.angle_beta   90.00
_cell.angle_gamma   90.00
#
_symmetry.space_group_name_H-M   'P 1'
#
loop_
_entity.id
_entity.type
_entity.pdbx_description
1 polymer ?
#
loop_
_entity_poly.entity_id
_entity_poly.type
_entity_poly.pdbx_seq_one_letter_code
_entity_poly.pdbx_strand_id
1 'polypeptide(L)' 'MSKENSGNIIKCTLSYLNNIKSYVSAFKKNIIEAFESGLITEDQFAYMVYYVTRFIKKIEIYENVFLEIYNNYVICE' A
#
# COMPACT_ATOMS: atom_id res chain seq x y z
N MET A 1 -23.55 -3.15 -17.51
CA MET A 1 -22.26 -3.59 -16.95
C MET A 1 -22.59 -4.57 -15.83
N SER A 2 -22.29 -5.86 -15.98
CA SER A 2 -22.70 -6.88 -14.99
C SER A 2 -21.94 -6.71 -13.67
N LYS A 3 -22.62 -6.92 -12.53
CA LYS A 3 -22.06 -6.81 -11.16
C LYS A 3 -20.79 -7.65 -10.92
N GLU A 4 -20.68 -8.75 -11.65
CA GLU A 4 -19.49 -9.62 -11.67
C GLU A 4 -18.22 -8.86 -12.06
N ASN A 5 -18.35 -7.91 -13.00
CA ASN A 5 -17.23 -7.11 -13.48
C ASN A 5 -16.77 -6.09 -12.43
N SER A 6 -17.70 -5.44 -11.71
CA SER A 6 -17.36 -4.49 -10.63
C SER A 6 -16.72 -5.17 -9.42
N GLY A 7 -17.23 -6.35 -9.02
CA GLY A 7 -16.62 -7.13 -7.93
C GLY A 7 -15.19 -7.57 -8.25
N ASN A 8 -14.94 -7.99 -9.50
CA ASN A 8 -13.61 -8.35 -9.96
C ASN A 8 -12.66 -7.15 -10.01
N ILE A 9 -13.12 -5.98 -10.47
CA ILE A 9 -12.32 -4.74 -10.45
C ILE A 9 -11.87 -4.39 -9.02
N ILE A 10 -12.77 -4.49 -8.04
CA ILE A 10 -12.44 -4.20 -6.64
C ILE A 10 -11.42 -5.21 -6.10
N LYS A 11 -11.61 -6.52 -6.34
CA LYS A 11 -10.66 -7.56 -5.94
C LYS A 11 -9.28 -7.36 -6.56
N CYS A 12 -9.21 -7.06 -7.87
CA CYS A 12 -7.96 -6.76 -8.56
C CYS A 12 -7.29 -5.52 -7.97
N THR A 13 -8.06 -4.48 -7.66
CA THR A 13 -7.54 -3.24 -7.05
C THR A 13 -6.97 -3.50 -5.66
N LEU A 14 -7.68 -4.25 -4.81
CA LEU A 14 -7.20 -4.64 -3.49
C LEU A 14 -5.93 -5.50 -3.58
N SER A 15 -5.87 -6.44 -4.52
CA SER A 15 -4.66 -7.23 -4.78
C SER A 15 -3.48 -6.36 -5.19
N TYR A 16 -3.70 -5.37 -6.08
CA TYR A 16 -2.68 -4.43 -6.52
C TYR A 16 -2.16 -3.56 -5.37
N LEU A 17 -3.06 -3.02 -4.55
CA LEU A 17 -2.70 -2.23 -3.37
C LEU A 17 -1.86 -3.05 -2.37
N ASN A 18 -2.26 -4.30 -2.10
CA ASN A 18 -1.53 -5.19 -1.21
C ASN A 18 -0.12 -5.52 -1.75
N ASN A 19 0.01 -5.74 -3.07
CA ASN A 19 1.31 -5.96 -3.70
C ASN A 19 2.21 -4.74 -3.56
N ILE A 20 1.70 -3.53 -3.86
CA ILE A 20 2.47 -2.29 -3.68
C ILE A 20 2.89 -2.12 -2.22
N LYS A 21 1.97 -2.32 -1.27
CA LYS A 21 2.27 -2.20 0.17
C LYS A 21 3.41 -3.15 0.59
N SER A 22 3.42 -4.36 0.04
CA SER A 22 4.47 -5.35 0.28
C SER A 22 5.82 -4.89 -0.29
N TYR A 23 5.86 -4.39 -1.54
CA TYR A 23 7.07 -3.82 -2.14
C TYR A 23 7.61 -2.62 -1.36
N VAL A 24 6.74 -1.71 -0.94
CA VAL A 24 7.11 -0.51 -0.18
C VAL A 24 7.64 -0.89 1.21
N SER A 25 7.07 -1.91 1.83
CA SER A 25 7.55 -2.44 3.12
C SER A 25 8.94 -3.07 2.99
N ALA A 26 9.18 -3.82 1.91
CA ALA A 26 10.52 -4.33 1.59
C ALA A 26 11.50 -3.19 1.31
N PHE A 27 11.08 -2.15 0.58
CA PHE A 27 11.92 -0.99 0.32
C PHE A 27 12.29 -0.23 1.61
N LYS A 28 11.39 -0.16 2.60
CA LYS A 28 11.71 0.38 3.93
C LYS A 28 12.88 -0.36 4.58
N LYS A 29 12.92 -1.69 4.46
CA LYS A 29 14.04 -2.50 4.97
C LYS A 29 15.35 -2.15 4.26
N ASN A 30 15.32 -2.00 2.93
CA ASN A 30 16.49 -1.60 2.15
C ASN A 30 17.01 -0.20 2.56
N ILE A 31 16.12 0.73 2.93
CA ILE A 31 16.52 2.05 3.45
C ILE A 31 17.26 1.92 4.78
N ILE A 32 16.78 1.05 5.69
CA ILE A 32 17.42 0.79 6.98
C ILE A 32 18.81 0.18 6.75
N GLU A 33 18.91 -0.85 5.91
CA GLU A 33 20.18 -1.49 5.58
C GLU A 33 21.18 -0.52 4.93
N ALA A 34 20.71 0.38 4.06
CA ALA A 34 21.54 1.40 3.45
C ALA A 34 22.08 2.42 4.46
N PHE A 35 21.27 2.79 5.46
CA PHE A 35 21.70 3.68 6.54
C PHE A 35 22.70 2.99 7.48
N GLU A 36 22.41 1.76 7.90
CA GLU A 36 23.31 0.95 8.73
C GLU A 36 24.67 0.69 8.04
N SER A 37 24.66 0.60 6.70
CA SER A 37 25.87 0.44 5.88
C SER A 37 26.59 1.77 5.56
N GLY A 38 26.09 2.90 6.05
CA GLY A 38 26.68 4.23 5.80
C GLY A 38 26.56 4.72 4.35
N LEU A 39 25.66 4.14 3.55
CA LEU A 39 25.45 4.52 2.14
C LEU A 39 24.59 5.78 2.00
N ILE A 40 23.83 6.14 3.03
CA ILE A 40 23.01 7.34 3.09
C ILE A 40 23.22 8.07 4.43
N THR A 41 23.02 9.38 4.40
CA THR A 41 23.08 10.26 5.59
C THR A 41 21.85 10.12 6.47
N GLU A 42 21.95 10.59 7.72
CA GLU A 42 20.81 10.63 8.66
C GLU A 42 19.63 11.44 8.12
N ASP A 43 19.89 12.60 7.49
CA ASP A 43 18.84 13.43 6.88
C ASP A 43 18.12 12.69 5.74
N GLN A 44 18.87 11.99 4.88
CA GLN A 44 18.31 11.17 3.81
C GLN A 44 17.49 10.01 4.39
N PHE A 45 18.00 9.32 5.41
CA PHE A 45 17.29 8.24 6.09
C PHE A 45 15.97 8.74 6.67
N ALA A 46 15.99 9.82 7.46
CA ALA A 46 14.81 10.41 8.07
C ALA A 46 13.75 10.79 7.04
N TYR A 47 14.15 11.46 5.96
CA TYR A 47 13.26 11.82 4.86
C TYR A 47 12.64 10.59 4.17
N MET A 48 13.46 9.60 3.81
CA MET A 48 13.01 8.40 3.10
C MET A 48 12.08 7.55 3.97
N VAL A 49 12.40 7.34 5.25
CA VAL A 49 11.54 6.60 6.19
C VAL A 49 10.22 7.32 6.41
N TYR A 50 10.23 8.64 6.55
CA TYR A 50 9.02 9.46 6.64
C TYR A 50 8.14 9.29 5.41
N TYR A 51 8.72 9.41 4.21
CA TYR A 51 7.99 9.28 2.95
C TYR A 51 7.36 7.90 2.79
N VAL A 52 8.14 6.83 2.99
CA VAL A 52 7.69 5.45 2.87
C VAL A 52 6.58 5.14 3.87
N THR A 53 6.73 5.59 5.12
CA THR A 53 5.70 5.41 6.15
C THR A 53 4.41 6.14 5.79
N ARG A 54 4.49 7.36 5.24
CA ARG A 54 3.30 8.09 4.74
C ARG A 54 2.67 7.41 3.54
N PHE A 55 3.45 6.82 2.66
CA PHE A 55 2.94 6.15 1.47
C PHE A 55 2.16 4.87 1.85
N ILE A 56 2.67 4.07 2.79
CA ILE A 56 1.94 2.90 3.34
C ILE A 56 0.59 3.34 3.91
N LYS A 57 0.55 4.39 4.74
CA LYS A 57 -0.71 4.93 5.29
C LYS A 57 -1.72 5.33 4.22
N LYS A 58 -1.26 5.89 3.09
CA LYS A 58 -2.15 6.21 1.97
C LYS A 58 -2.74 4.95 1.34
N ILE A 59 -1.93 3.90 1.16
CA ILE A 59 -2.40 2.61 0.64
C ILE A 59 -3.47 2.02 1.56
N GLU A 60 -3.25 2.02 2.88
CA GLU A 60 -4.22 1.52 3.87
C GLU A 60 -5.56 2.27 3.81
N ILE A 61 -5.53 3.59 3.61
CA ILE A 61 -6.76 4.38 3.41
C ILE A 61 -7.53 3.89 2.18
N TYR A 62 -6.84 3.67 1.05
CA TYR A 62 -7.49 3.17 -0.16
C TYR A 62 -8.00 1.73 0.00
N GLU A 63 -7.22 0.85 0.63
CA GLU A 63 -7.65 -0.51 0.95
C GLU A 63 -8.96 -0.50 1.75
N ASN A 64 -9.05 0.33 2.79
CA ASN A 64 -10.27 0.47 3.60
C ASN A 64 -11.46 0.96 2.77
N VAL A 65 -11.28 1.96 1.91
CA VAL A 65 -12.34 2.46 1.02
C VAL A 65 -12.84 1.36 0.08
N PHE A 66 -11.94 0.61 -0.56
CA PHE A 66 -12.33 -0.46 -1.48
C PHE A 66 -12.97 -1.65 -0.76
N LEU A 67 -12.51 -1.99 0.45
CA LEU A 67 -13.13 -3.02 1.30
C LEU A 67 -14.54 -2.62 1.73
N GLU A 68 -14.74 -1.36 2.12
CA GLU A 68 -16.07 -0.84 2.46
C GLU A 68 -17.02 -0.92 1.27
N ILE A 69 -16.56 -0.50 0.08
CA ILE A 69 -17.36 -0.61 -1.15
C ILE A 69 -17.71 -2.08 -1.44
N TYR A 70 -16.74 -2.99 -1.34
CA TYR A 70 -16.96 -4.41 -1.58
C TYR A 70 -18.00 -5.01 -0.63
N ASN A 71 -17.88 -4.71 0.67
CA ASN A 71 -18.78 -5.23 1.69
C ASN A 71 -20.20 -4.68 1.51
N ASN A 72 -20.34 -3.37 1.32
CA ASN A 72 -21.64 -2.70 1.29
C ASN A 72 -22.41 -2.90 -0.03
N TYR A 73 -21.71 -3.08 -1.16
CA TYR A 73 -22.35 -3.06 -2.49
C TYR A 73 -22.11 -4.32 -3.32
N VAL A 74 -21.28 -5.27 -2.87
CA VAL A 74 -20.99 -6.52 -3.59
C VAL A 74 -21.36 -7.76 -2.79
N ILE A 75 -21.25 -7.76 -1.45
CA ILE A 75 -21.64 -8.91 -0.60
C ILE A 75 -23.09 -8.79 -0.07
N CYS A 76 -23.58 -7.58 0.19
CA CYS A 76 -24.88 -7.36 0.83
C CYS A 76 -26.10 -7.35 -0.12
N GLU A 77 -25.93 -7.68 -1.41
CA GLU A 77 -26.99 -7.93 -2.40
C GLU A 77 -26.78 -9.29 -3.09
#